data_AF-A2EIJ2-F1
#
_entry.id   AF-A2EIJ2-F1
#
_cell.length_a   1.000
_cell.length_b   1.000
_cell.length_c   1.000
_cell.angle_alpha   90.00
_cell.angle_beta   90.00
_cell.angle_gamma   90.00
#
_symmetry.space_group_name_H-M   'P 1'
#
loop_
_entity.id
_entity.type
_entity.pdbx_description
1 polymer ?
#
loop_
_entity_poly.entity_id
_entity_poly.type
_entity_poly.pdbx_seq_one_letter_code
_entity_poly.pdbx_strand_id
1 'polypeptide(L)'
;MSNEILRSGLMKKEGHFIHNINQRYFELTFDDLTYYTSKGGEQKGKISIDSLISISSDPTYKIQPCMVIKQNKGKEFKLIPPSVEEFNLWEIYLYSIMILRRGTKNQWYKDNFKKIFNDYICITELIWSHNSANIQQIVGRLHGLIQQGLYTRNEILEIITYAAEKRPREVKFFGDLTDTFLHSEGYKIPMEHKINNSILRNVLIMKNQIKNNLPDDFKDLSVEEIMCGFKQSDYRYAIFYDKVDLFKQAMKEDKFSDPENCYKLACKYSAVKHIQLLTKEHQFR
;
A
#
# COMPACT_ATOMS: atom_id res chain seq x y z
N MET A 1 -12.24 -21.44 -17.40
CA MET A 1 -12.11 -20.12 -16.74
C MET A 1 -11.07 -19.33 -17.50
N SER A 2 -11.17 -18.00 -17.55
CA SER A 2 -10.34 -17.14 -18.42
C SER A 2 -8.84 -17.26 -18.11
N ASN A 3 -7.99 -17.42 -19.15
CA ASN A 3 -6.51 -17.39 -19.11
C ASN A 3 -5.96 -15.97 -18.81
N GLU A 4 -6.61 -15.25 -17.91
CA GLU A 4 -6.32 -13.84 -17.71
C GLU A 4 -5.22 -13.62 -16.67
N ILE A 5 -4.30 -12.73 -17.02
CA ILE A 5 -3.13 -12.40 -16.23
C ILE A 5 -3.51 -11.36 -15.17
N LEU A 6 -3.47 -11.78 -13.91
CA LEU A 6 -3.71 -10.96 -12.72
C LEU A 6 -2.46 -10.16 -12.34
N ARG A 7 -1.26 -10.78 -12.46
CA ARG A 7 0.03 -10.11 -12.25
C ARG A 7 1.06 -10.68 -13.19
N SER A 8 1.97 -9.83 -13.64
CA SER A 8 3.14 -10.29 -14.37
C SER A 8 4.37 -9.48 -14.01
N GLY A 9 5.54 -10.08 -14.17
CA GLY A 9 6.80 -9.42 -13.79
C GLY A 9 8.00 -10.33 -13.93
N LEU A 10 9.19 -9.72 -13.93
CA LEU A 10 10.45 -10.45 -13.93
C LEU A 10 10.80 -10.87 -12.50
N MET A 11 11.13 -12.15 -12.32
CA MET A 11 11.73 -12.66 -11.09
C MET A 11 12.86 -13.63 -11.44
N LYS A 12 13.80 -13.80 -10.53
CA LYS A 12 14.77 -14.90 -10.65
C LYS A 12 14.16 -16.17 -10.04
N LYS A 13 14.47 -17.32 -10.63
CA LYS A 13 13.99 -18.63 -10.19
C LYS A 13 15.16 -19.59 -10.08
N GLU A 14 15.22 -20.33 -8.98
CA GLU A 14 16.15 -21.45 -8.85
C GLU A 14 15.66 -22.67 -9.65
N GLY A 15 16.56 -23.26 -10.43
CA GLY A 15 16.34 -24.52 -11.13
C GLY A 15 16.27 -25.69 -10.14
N HIS A 16 15.34 -26.62 -10.35
CA HIS A 16 15.11 -27.72 -9.41
C HIS A 16 16.27 -28.74 -9.41
N PHE A 17 16.81 -29.06 -10.58
CA PHE A 17 17.87 -30.07 -10.72
C PHE A 17 19.28 -29.49 -10.68
N ILE A 18 19.49 -28.32 -11.30
CA ILE A 18 20.84 -27.76 -11.50
C ILE A 18 21.09 -26.56 -10.57
N HIS A 19 20.17 -26.21 -9.66
CA HIS A 19 20.28 -25.05 -8.72
C HIS A 19 20.75 -23.72 -9.35
N ASN A 20 20.69 -23.61 -10.67
CA ASN A 20 21.04 -22.41 -11.41
C ASN A 20 19.91 -21.40 -11.27
N ILE A 21 20.29 -20.16 -10.97
CA ILE A 21 19.36 -19.05 -10.81
C ILE A 21 19.21 -18.36 -12.16
N ASN A 22 17.99 -18.35 -12.69
CA ASN A 22 17.71 -17.75 -13.97
C ASN A 22 16.61 -16.70 -13.86
N GLN A 23 16.77 -15.59 -14.59
CA GLN A 23 15.67 -14.63 -14.75
C GLN A 23 14.57 -15.23 -15.64
N ARG A 24 13.32 -15.09 -15.20
CA ARG A 24 12.14 -15.56 -15.92
C ARG A 24 11.06 -14.49 -15.85
N TYR A 25 10.24 -14.43 -16.89
CA TYR A 25 9.02 -13.63 -16.88
C TYR A 25 7.88 -14.49 -16.33
N PHE A 26 7.21 -14.03 -15.28
CA PHE A 26 6.12 -14.73 -14.64
C PHE A 26 4.79 -14.09 -15.01
N GLU A 27 3.76 -14.93 -15.15
CA GLU A 27 2.37 -14.54 -15.33
C GLU A 27 1.52 -15.35 -14.35
N LEU A 28 0.83 -14.65 -13.46
CA LEU A 28 -0.10 -15.20 -12.50
C LEU A 28 -1.51 -15.06 -13.02
N THR A 29 -2.22 -16.17 -13.06
CA THR A 29 -3.65 -16.28 -13.34
C THR A 29 -4.37 -16.80 -12.09
N PHE A 30 -5.70 -16.93 -12.14
CA PHE A 30 -6.45 -17.50 -11.02
C PHE A 30 -6.11 -18.97 -10.75
N ASP A 31 -5.73 -19.70 -11.79
CA ASP A 31 -5.47 -21.13 -11.72
C ASP A 31 -3.98 -21.43 -11.52
N ASP A 32 -3.10 -20.59 -12.07
CA ASP A 32 -1.68 -20.93 -12.22
C ASP A 32 -0.72 -19.74 -12.21
N LEU A 33 0.48 -19.96 -11.68
CA LEU A 33 1.66 -19.12 -11.86
C LEU A 33 2.57 -19.75 -12.93
N THR A 34 2.54 -19.20 -14.14
CA THR A 34 3.31 -19.67 -15.30
C THR A 34 4.57 -18.83 -15.47
N TYR A 35 5.65 -19.44 -15.97
CA TYR A 35 6.90 -18.72 -16.21
C TYR A 35 7.55 -19.06 -17.55
N TYR A 36 8.14 -18.03 -18.15
CA TYR A 36 8.65 -18.00 -19.52
C TYR A 36 10.11 -17.58 -19.55
N THR A 37 10.81 -17.85 -20.66
CA THR A 37 12.18 -17.35 -20.88
C THR A 37 12.28 -15.83 -20.82
N SER A 38 11.29 -15.15 -21.41
CA SER A 38 11.13 -13.70 -21.48
C SER A 38 9.65 -13.35 -21.70
N LYS A 39 9.29 -12.06 -21.72
CA LYS A 39 7.95 -11.62 -22.10
C LYS A 39 7.67 -12.02 -23.55
N GLY A 40 6.62 -12.82 -23.79
CA GLY A 40 6.32 -13.42 -25.10
C GLY A 40 7.25 -14.56 -25.52
N GLY A 41 8.12 -15.03 -24.61
CA GLY A 41 9.04 -16.14 -24.86
C GLY A 41 8.41 -17.52 -24.65
N GLU A 42 9.25 -18.56 -24.70
CA GLU A 42 8.83 -19.96 -24.53
C GLU A 42 8.42 -20.23 -23.07
N GLN A 43 7.30 -20.93 -22.88
CA GLN A 43 6.87 -21.40 -21.56
C GLN A 43 7.84 -22.45 -21.01
N LYS A 44 8.42 -22.20 -19.83
CA LYS A 44 9.36 -23.12 -19.17
C LYS A 44 8.75 -23.92 -18.04
N GLY A 45 7.58 -23.52 -17.56
CA GLY A 45 6.83 -24.31 -16.59
C GLY A 45 5.70 -23.53 -15.95
N LYS A 46 5.02 -24.22 -15.05
CA LYS A 46 3.73 -23.80 -14.49
C LYS A 46 3.61 -24.35 -13.08
N ILE A 47 3.13 -23.51 -12.17
CA ILE A 47 2.88 -23.81 -10.75
C ILE A 47 1.38 -23.65 -10.54
N SER A 48 0.65 -24.76 -10.43
CA SER A 48 -0.79 -24.70 -10.15
C SER A 48 -1.06 -24.13 -8.76
N ILE A 49 -2.04 -23.22 -8.67
CA ILE A 49 -2.44 -22.59 -7.40
C ILE A 49 -3.14 -23.59 -6.48
N ASP A 50 -3.90 -24.55 -7.04
CA ASP A 50 -4.58 -25.59 -6.26
C ASP A 50 -3.63 -26.50 -5.49
N SER A 51 -2.41 -26.67 -6.00
CA SER A 51 -1.42 -27.47 -5.33
C SER A 51 -0.58 -26.68 -4.34
N LEU A 52 -0.72 -25.36 -4.23
CA LEU A 52 0.05 -24.59 -3.24
C LEU A 52 -0.37 -24.96 -1.82
N ILE A 53 0.62 -25.26 -0.98
CA ILE A 53 0.47 -25.49 0.46
C ILE A 53 0.70 -24.18 1.20
N SER A 54 1.85 -23.56 0.96
CA SER A 54 2.33 -22.38 1.67
C SER A 54 3.22 -21.52 0.78
N ILE A 55 3.25 -20.24 1.12
CA ILE A 55 4.20 -19.24 0.61
C ILE A 55 4.92 -18.71 1.85
N SER A 56 6.23 -18.52 1.80
CA SER A 56 6.97 -18.00 2.95
C SER A 56 8.26 -17.31 2.51
N SER A 57 8.78 -16.42 3.33
CA SER A 57 10.15 -15.94 3.19
C SER A 57 11.16 -17.00 3.64
N ASP A 58 12.28 -17.13 2.93
CA ASP A 58 13.47 -17.86 3.40
C ASP A 58 14.59 -16.86 3.68
N PRO A 59 14.70 -16.34 4.92
CA PRO A 59 15.70 -15.32 5.27
C PRO A 59 17.13 -15.88 5.27
N THR A 60 17.29 -17.20 5.22
CA THR A 60 18.60 -17.88 5.21
C THR A 60 19.13 -18.11 3.79
N TYR A 61 18.31 -17.88 2.77
CA TYR A 61 18.72 -18.07 1.39
C TYR A 61 19.78 -17.04 0.96
N LYS A 62 20.73 -17.48 0.14
CA LYS A 62 21.89 -16.70 -0.31
C LYS A 62 21.58 -15.41 -1.10
N ILE A 63 20.36 -15.25 -1.63
CA ILE A 63 19.91 -14.02 -2.31
C ILE A 63 18.57 -13.58 -1.73
N GLN A 64 18.47 -12.34 -1.29
CA GLN A 64 17.25 -11.77 -0.70
C GLN A 64 16.64 -10.67 -1.59
N PRO A 65 15.31 -10.47 -1.56
CA PRO A 65 14.34 -11.29 -0.82
C PRO A 65 14.09 -12.64 -1.52
N CYS A 66 13.94 -13.72 -0.74
CA CYS A 66 13.62 -15.05 -1.27
C CYS A 66 12.22 -15.51 -0.84
N MET A 67 11.37 -15.79 -1.82
CA MET A 67 10.05 -16.40 -1.66
C MET A 67 10.13 -17.90 -1.93
N VAL A 68 9.68 -18.68 -0.97
CA VAL A 68 9.55 -20.12 -1.07
C VAL A 68 8.09 -20.49 -1.26
N ILE A 69 7.80 -21.13 -2.39
CA ILE A 69 6.48 -21.65 -2.72
C ILE A 69 6.54 -23.17 -2.59
N LYS A 70 5.73 -23.74 -1.69
CA LYS A 70 5.62 -25.19 -1.48
C LYS A 70 4.34 -25.72 -2.10
N GLN A 71 4.45 -26.80 -2.87
CA GLN A 71 3.33 -27.53 -3.45
C GLN A 71 3.06 -28.86 -2.73
N ASN A 72 1.83 -29.37 -2.90
CA ASN A 72 1.45 -30.75 -2.64
C ASN A 72 2.45 -31.70 -3.30
N LYS A 73 2.78 -32.81 -2.61
CA LYS A 73 3.82 -33.78 -3.00
C LYS A 73 5.27 -33.28 -2.82
N GLY A 74 5.49 -32.25 -2.00
CA GLY A 74 6.82 -31.85 -1.52
C GLY A 74 7.66 -31.05 -2.51
N LYS A 75 7.10 -30.61 -3.63
CA LYS A 75 7.82 -29.78 -4.60
C LYS A 75 7.96 -28.35 -4.05
N GLU A 76 9.18 -27.84 -4.04
CA GLU A 76 9.51 -26.49 -3.58
C GLU A 76 10.07 -25.65 -4.72
N PHE A 77 9.70 -24.37 -4.75
CA PHE A 77 10.24 -23.37 -5.66
C PHE A 77 10.78 -22.18 -4.88
N LYS A 78 12.01 -21.77 -5.20
CA LYS A 78 12.59 -20.53 -4.71
C LYS A 78 12.54 -19.46 -5.80
N LEU A 79 11.80 -18.40 -5.51
CA LEU A 79 11.64 -17.22 -6.36
C LEU A 79 12.30 -16.03 -5.68
N ILE A 80 13.02 -15.22 -6.44
CA ILE A 80 13.73 -14.03 -5.93
C ILE A 80 13.18 -12.82 -6.68
N PRO A 81 12.20 -12.11 -6.10
CA PRO A 81 11.71 -10.83 -6.60
C PRO A 81 12.82 -9.76 -6.62
N PRO A 82 12.70 -8.71 -7.47
CA PRO A 82 13.75 -7.70 -7.61
C PRO A 82 13.86 -6.75 -6.40
N SER A 83 12.84 -6.68 -5.55
CA SER A 83 12.84 -5.85 -4.32
C SER A 83 11.91 -6.42 -3.26
N VAL A 84 11.98 -5.88 -2.03
CA VAL A 84 11.08 -6.26 -0.91
C VAL A 84 9.64 -5.85 -1.22
N GLU A 85 9.45 -4.71 -1.88
CA GLU A 85 8.14 -4.24 -2.33
C GLU A 85 7.53 -5.25 -3.30
N GLU A 86 8.29 -5.69 -4.31
CA GLU A 86 7.82 -6.72 -5.25
C GLU A 86 7.54 -8.05 -4.54
N PHE A 87 8.38 -8.46 -3.58
CA PHE A 87 8.10 -9.64 -2.76
C PHE A 87 6.73 -9.55 -2.08
N ASN A 88 6.48 -8.46 -1.36
CA ASN A 88 5.23 -8.26 -0.63
C ASN A 88 4.03 -8.27 -1.57
N LEU A 89 4.15 -7.63 -2.74
CA LEU A 89 3.08 -7.62 -3.74
C LEU A 89 2.80 -9.02 -4.30
N TRP A 90 3.83 -9.77 -4.71
CA TRP A 90 3.65 -11.15 -5.18
C TRP A 90 3.04 -12.05 -4.10
N GLU A 91 3.44 -11.88 -2.84
CA GLU A 91 2.90 -12.62 -1.70
C GLU A 91 1.40 -12.35 -1.50
N ILE A 92 1.00 -11.07 -1.48
CA ILE A 92 -0.41 -10.65 -1.35
C ILE A 92 -1.25 -11.27 -2.46
N TYR A 93 -0.78 -11.20 -3.71
CA TYR A 93 -1.51 -11.73 -4.86
C TYR A 93 -1.74 -13.23 -4.74
N LEU A 94 -0.67 -13.99 -4.48
CA LEU A 94 -0.75 -15.45 -4.37
C LEU A 94 -1.61 -15.89 -3.19
N TYR A 95 -1.47 -15.27 -2.01
CA TYR A 95 -2.29 -15.58 -0.84
C TYR A 95 -3.76 -15.25 -1.06
N SER A 96 -4.07 -14.11 -1.67
CA SER A 96 -5.45 -13.72 -1.96
C SER A 96 -6.15 -14.77 -2.83
N ILE A 97 -5.47 -15.24 -3.88
CA ILE A 97 -5.99 -16.31 -4.75
C ILE A 97 -6.15 -17.62 -3.96
N MET A 98 -5.16 -18.02 -3.16
CA MET A 98 -5.23 -19.24 -2.35
C MET A 98 -6.40 -19.23 -1.36
N ILE A 99 -6.59 -18.12 -0.63
CA ILE A 99 -7.68 -17.95 0.33
C ILE A 99 -9.02 -18.05 -0.37
N LEU A 100 -9.19 -17.40 -1.52
CA LEU A 100 -10.47 -17.42 -2.22
C LEU A 100 -10.78 -18.80 -2.79
N ARG A 101 -9.80 -19.47 -3.41
CA ARG A 101 -10.00 -20.84 -3.93
C ARG A 101 -10.40 -21.83 -2.83
N ARG A 102 -9.78 -21.74 -1.65
CA ARG A 102 -10.08 -22.63 -0.51
C ARG A 102 -11.34 -22.23 0.25
N GLY A 103 -11.55 -20.93 0.42
CA GLY A 103 -12.55 -20.37 1.33
C GLY A 103 -13.93 -20.19 0.72
N THR A 104 -14.03 -19.88 -0.58
CA THR A 104 -15.34 -19.72 -1.23
C THR A 104 -15.81 -21.00 -1.92
N LYS A 105 -16.91 -21.57 -1.42
CA LYS A 105 -17.70 -22.58 -2.17
C LYS A 105 -18.63 -21.93 -3.20
N ASN A 106 -18.80 -20.60 -3.13
CA ASN A 106 -19.73 -19.88 -3.98
C ASN A 106 -19.07 -19.61 -5.35
N GLN A 107 -19.67 -20.20 -6.39
CA GLN A 107 -19.18 -20.14 -7.77
C GLN A 107 -19.18 -18.71 -8.33
N TRP A 108 -20.12 -17.84 -7.92
CA TRP A 108 -20.17 -16.45 -8.37
C TRP A 108 -18.88 -15.69 -8.01
N TYR A 109 -18.36 -15.86 -6.79
CA TYR A 109 -17.10 -15.22 -6.39
C TYR A 109 -15.90 -15.75 -7.17
N LYS A 110 -15.91 -17.04 -7.57
CA LYS A 110 -14.87 -17.61 -8.44
C LYS A 110 -14.96 -17.05 -9.84
N ASP A 111 -16.16 -16.98 -10.40
CA ASP A 111 -16.43 -16.48 -11.75
C ASP A 111 -16.17 -14.96 -11.86
N ASN A 112 -16.39 -14.21 -10.78
CA ASN A 112 -16.17 -12.77 -10.71
C ASN A 112 -14.86 -12.40 -10.01
N PHE A 113 -13.98 -13.36 -9.70
CA PHE A 113 -12.78 -13.08 -8.93
C PHE A 113 -11.89 -12.05 -9.63
N LYS A 114 -11.63 -12.23 -10.93
CA LYS A 114 -10.81 -11.29 -11.70
C LYS A 114 -11.40 -9.87 -11.67
N LYS A 115 -12.73 -9.75 -11.75
CA LYS A 115 -13.43 -8.48 -11.57
C LYS A 115 -13.10 -7.93 -10.18
N ILE A 116 -13.48 -8.64 -9.12
CA ILE A 116 -13.22 -8.24 -7.72
C ILE A 116 -11.73 -7.91 -7.47
N PHE A 117 -10.81 -8.68 -8.03
CA PHE A 117 -9.39 -8.57 -7.76
C PHE A 117 -8.73 -7.43 -8.53
N ASN A 118 -9.03 -7.27 -9.82
CA ASN A 118 -8.57 -6.11 -10.59
C ASN A 118 -9.22 -4.84 -10.04
N ASP A 119 -10.48 -4.93 -9.66
CA ASP A 119 -11.23 -3.82 -9.12
C ASP A 119 -10.64 -3.41 -7.77
N TYR A 120 -10.43 -4.33 -6.81
CA TYR A 120 -9.95 -3.97 -5.47
C TYR A 120 -8.43 -3.82 -5.38
N ILE A 121 -7.65 -4.76 -5.91
CA ILE A 121 -6.20 -4.76 -5.74
C ILE A 121 -5.53 -3.72 -6.64
N CYS A 122 -5.92 -3.60 -7.91
CA CYS A 122 -5.30 -2.58 -8.75
C CYS A 122 -5.66 -1.17 -8.30
N ILE A 123 -6.86 -0.91 -7.78
CA ILE A 123 -7.18 0.42 -7.21
C ILE A 123 -6.37 0.67 -5.95
N THR A 124 -6.33 -0.29 -5.03
CA THR A 124 -5.57 -0.10 -3.79
C THR A 124 -4.09 0.07 -4.09
N GLU A 125 -3.47 -0.74 -4.96
CA GLU A 125 -2.08 -0.54 -5.42
C GLU A 125 -1.87 0.80 -6.12
N LEU A 126 -2.79 1.21 -7.01
CA LEU A 126 -2.75 2.49 -7.71
C LEU A 126 -2.77 3.66 -6.72
N ILE A 127 -3.64 3.59 -5.70
CA ILE A 127 -3.71 4.58 -4.64
C ILE A 127 -2.47 4.48 -3.71
N TRP A 128 -1.90 3.28 -3.53
CA TRP A 128 -0.80 3.02 -2.61
C TRP A 128 0.59 3.34 -3.16
N SER A 129 0.79 3.28 -4.48
CA SER A 129 2.14 3.39 -5.09
C SER A 129 2.43 4.74 -5.72
N HIS A 130 1.50 5.69 -5.67
CA HIS A 130 1.57 6.92 -6.48
C HIS A 130 1.92 8.17 -5.66
N ASN A 131 2.40 9.18 -6.38
CA ASN A 131 2.69 10.52 -5.88
C ASN A 131 1.69 11.54 -6.49
N SER A 132 1.74 12.79 -6.03
CA SER A 132 0.83 13.86 -6.46
C SER A 132 0.82 14.13 -7.97
N ALA A 133 1.87 13.77 -8.73
CA ALA A 133 1.91 13.99 -10.18
C ALA A 133 0.90 13.11 -10.95
N ASN A 134 0.47 11.99 -10.35
CA ASN A 134 -0.38 11.02 -11.04
C ASN A 134 -1.87 11.16 -10.69
N ILE A 135 -2.27 12.15 -9.88
CA ILE A 135 -3.65 12.27 -9.37
C ILE A 135 -4.69 12.22 -10.49
N GLN A 136 -4.49 12.97 -11.58
CA GLN A 136 -5.43 12.99 -12.71
C GLN A 136 -5.59 11.63 -13.38
N GLN A 137 -4.50 10.88 -13.55
CA GLN A 137 -4.54 9.53 -14.11
C GLN A 137 -5.31 8.58 -13.17
N ILE A 138 -5.11 8.70 -11.86
CA ILE A 138 -5.82 7.90 -10.87
C ILE A 138 -7.32 8.20 -10.93
N VAL A 139 -7.70 9.48 -10.90
CA VAL A 139 -9.10 9.91 -11.01
C VAL A 139 -9.76 9.40 -12.29
N GLY A 140 -9.07 9.48 -13.43
CA GLY A 140 -9.57 8.94 -14.69
C GLY A 140 -9.84 7.43 -14.64
N ARG A 141 -9.00 6.67 -13.93
CA ARG A 141 -9.25 5.24 -13.69
C ARG A 141 -10.45 5.01 -12.77
N LEU A 142 -10.55 5.75 -11.66
CA LEU A 142 -11.67 5.66 -10.71
C LEU A 142 -13.02 5.95 -11.40
N HIS A 143 -13.07 6.96 -12.27
CA HIS A 143 -14.25 7.23 -13.11
C HIS A 143 -14.60 6.05 -14.01
N GLY A 144 -13.61 5.49 -14.71
CA GLY A 144 -13.84 4.34 -15.59
C GLY A 144 -14.47 3.16 -14.84
N LEU A 145 -14.08 2.96 -13.59
CA LEU A 145 -14.62 1.90 -12.73
C LEU A 145 -16.06 2.18 -12.30
N ILE A 146 -16.41 3.43 -11.99
CA ILE A 146 -17.80 3.83 -11.68
C ILE A 146 -18.69 3.68 -12.92
N GLN A 147 -18.23 4.13 -14.08
CA GLN A 147 -18.97 4.02 -15.34
C GLN A 147 -19.23 2.57 -15.75
N GLN A 148 -18.32 1.66 -15.40
CA GLN A 148 -18.48 0.22 -15.61
C GLN A 148 -19.38 -0.46 -14.55
N GLY A 149 -19.90 0.28 -13.56
CA GLY A 149 -20.72 -0.26 -12.48
C GLY A 149 -19.96 -1.18 -11.54
N LEU A 150 -18.65 -1.00 -11.43
CA LEU A 150 -17.77 -1.81 -10.58
C LEU A 150 -17.73 -1.29 -9.15
N TYR A 151 -17.78 0.05 -9.03
CA TYR A 151 -17.84 0.75 -7.75
C TYR A 151 -18.88 1.85 -7.79
N THR A 152 -19.44 2.09 -6.62
CA THR A 152 -20.13 3.32 -6.28
C THR A 152 -19.11 4.40 -5.87
N ARG A 153 -19.54 5.66 -5.92
CA ARG A 153 -18.73 6.80 -5.41
C ARG A 153 -18.35 6.60 -3.95
N ASN A 154 -19.27 6.08 -3.14
CA ASN A 154 -19.04 5.88 -1.71
C ASN A 154 -17.98 4.81 -1.46
N GLU A 155 -17.99 3.70 -2.20
CA GLU A 155 -16.95 2.68 -2.06
C GLU A 155 -15.57 3.22 -2.45
N ILE A 156 -15.47 4.05 -3.51
CA ILE A 156 -14.21 4.73 -3.84
C ILE A 156 -13.72 5.64 -2.70
N LEU A 157 -14.64 6.41 -2.09
CA LEU A 157 -14.31 7.26 -0.94
C LEU A 157 -13.87 6.46 0.28
N GLU A 158 -14.49 5.31 0.53
CA GLU A 158 -14.09 4.39 1.61
C GLU A 158 -12.69 3.83 1.37
N ILE A 159 -12.36 3.44 0.14
CA ILE A 159 -11.01 2.96 -0.22
C ILE A 159 -9.96 4.06 0.00
N ILE A 160 -10.22 5.28 -0.47
CA ILE A 160 -9.29 6.41 -0.29
C ILE A 160 -9.13 6.75 1.20
N THR A 161 -10.24 6.78 1.95
CA THR A 161 -10.24 7.06 3.39
C THR A 161 -9.42 6.01 4.15
N TYR A 162 -9.64 4.73 3.86
CA TYR A 162 -8.89 3.64 4.48
C TYR A 162 -7.40 3.74 4.15
N ALA A 163 -7.03 4.02 2.90
CA ALA A 163 -5.63 4.22 2.52
C ALA A 163 -4.98 5.39 3.29
N ALA A 164 -5.72 6.50 3.46
CA ALA A 164 -5.25 7.65 4.24
C ALA A 164 -5.03 7.34 5.73
N GLU A 165 -5.87 6.50 6.34
CA GLU A 165 -5.66 6.03 7.71
C GLU A 165 -4.37 5.25 7.87
N LYS A 166 -4.02 4.43 6.88
CA LYS A 166 -2.79 3.61 6.93
C LYS A 166 -1.54 4.40 6.57
N ARG A 167 -1.68 5.54 5.90
CA ARG A 167 -0.56 6.38 5.46
C ARG A 167 -0.77 7.84 5.84
N PRO A 168 -0.73 8.17 7.14
CA PRO A 168 -1.00 9.53 7.62
C PRO A 168 -0.04 10.57 7.03
N ARG A 169 1.21 10.20 6.68
CA ARG A 169 2.19 11.08 6.03
C ARG A 169 1.77 11.56 4.64
N GLU A 170 0.88 10.82 3.99
CA GLU A 170 0.42 11.06 2.62
C GLU A 170 -1.00 11.62 2.60
N VAL A 171 -1.53 12.08 3.74
CA VAL A 171 -2.85 12.71 3.85
C VAL A 171 -3.02 13.84 2.82
N LYS A 172 -1.96 14.59 2.51
CA LYS A 172 -1.99 15.60 1.46
C LYS A 172 -2.38 15.00 0.12
N PHE A 173 -1.68 13.95 -0.30
CA PHE A 173 -1.98 13.23 -1.53
C PHE A 173 -3.42 12.71 -1.54
N PHE A 174 -3.90 12.10 -0.45
CA PHE A 174 -5.29 11.61 -0.40
C PHE A 174 -6.33 12.72 -0.38
N GLY A 175 -6.04 13.85 0.27
CA GLY A 175 -6.88 15.04 0.25
C GLY A 175 -6.99 15.61 -1.17
N ASP A 176 -5.85 15.78 -1.86
CA ASP A 176 -5.82 16.27 -3.25
C ASP A 176 -6.48 15.27 -4.22
N LEU A 177 -6.26 13.97 -4.04
CA LEU A 177 -6.89 12.90 -4.82
C LEU A 177 -8.42 12.91 -4.66
N THR A 178 -8.89 12.95 -3.41
CA THR A 178 -10.33 12.97 -3.11
C THR A 178 -10.99 14.23 -3.65
N ASP A 179 -10.37 15.39 -3.44
CA ASP A 179 -10.85 16.67 -3.94
C ASP A 179 -10.94 16.71 -5.47
N THR A 180 -9.92 16.19 -6.16
CA THR A 180 -9.94 16.10 -7.63
C THR A 180 -11.03 15.15 -8.10
N PHE A 181 -11.16 13.98 -7.47
CA PHE A 181 -12.20 12.99 -7.77
C PHE A 181 -13.63 13.54 -7.57
N LEU A 182 -13.87 14.27 -6.48
CA LEU A 182 -15.18 14.84 -6.17
C LEU A 182 -15.56 15.95 -7.15
N HIS A 183 -14.62 16.84 -7.47
CA HIS A 183 -14.84 17.88 -8.47
C HIS A 183 -15.14 17.28 -9.84
N SER A 184 -14.39 16.25 -10.24
CA SER A 184 -14.55 15.62 -11.55
C SER A 184 -15.87 14.85 -11.69
N GLU A 185 -16.42 14.37 -10.57
CA GLU A 185 -17.76 13.76 -10.49
C GLU A 185 -18.90 14.78 -10.29
N GLY A 186 -18.59 16.07 -10.07
CA GLY A 186 -19.60 17.06 -9.65
C GLY A 186 -20.29 16.69 -8.34
N TYR A 187 -19.60 15.96 -7.45
CA TYR A 187 -20.15 15.36 -6.25
C TYR A 187 -19.62 16.05 -4.99
N LYS A 188 -20.47 16.17 -3.96
CA LYS A 188 -20.08 16.62 -2.62
C LYS A 188 -20.37 15.51 -1.63
N ILE A 189 -19.50 15.35 -0.63
CA ILE A 189 -19.64 14.29 0.36
C ILE A 189 -20.83 14.64 1.28
N PRO A 190 -21.85 13.78 1.39
CA PRO A 190 -22.97 13.98 2.32
C PRO A 190 -22.48 14.02 3.77
N MET A 191 -23.17 14.77 4.63
CA MET A 191 -22.76 14.96 6.02
C MET A 191 -22.79 13.65 6.83
N GLU A 192 -23.65 12.72 6.43
CA GLU A 192 -23.81 11.38 6.99
C GLU A 192 -22.68 10.41 6.62
N HIS A 193 -21.90 10.70 5.58
CA HIS A 193 -20.80 9.83 5.17
C HIS A 193 -19.64 9.93 6.18
N LYS A 194 -19.29 8.79 6.77
CA LYS A 194 -18.30 8.74 7.85
C LYS A 194 -16.88 8.64 7.29
N ILE A 195 -16.13 9.71 7.40
CA ILE A 195 -14.67 9.70 7.21
C ILE A 195 -14.02 9.53 8.58
N ASN A 196 -13.56 8.32 8.87
CA ASN A 196 -12.99 7.97 10.17
C ASN A 196 -11.61 8.61 10.40
N ASN A 197 -10.87 8.94 9.33
CA ASN A 197 -9.66 9.74 9.41
C ASN A 197 -9.99 11.22 9.66
N SER A 198 -9.84 11.67 10.92
CA SER A 198 -10.14 13.06 11.32
C SER A 198 -9.31 14.09 10.56
N ILE A 199 -8.06 13.78 10.22
CA ILE A 199 -7.18 14.68 9.49
C ILE A 199 -7.68 14.85 8.05
N LEU A 200 -7.90 13.75 7.33
CA LEU A 200 -8.45 13.79 5.97
C LEU A 200 -9.79 14.51 5.94
N ARG A 201 -10.67 14.24 6.91
CA ARG A 201 -11.97 14.93 7.04
C ARG A 201 -11.79 16.45 7.13
N ASN A 202 -10.88 16.94 7.95
CA ASN A 202 -10.63 18.38 8.10
C ASN A 202 -10.03 19.00 6.82
N VAL A 203 -9.12 18.29 6.15
CA VAL A 203 -8.60 18.70 4.83
C VAL A 203 -9.74 18.84 3.81
N LEU A 204 -10.70 17.91 3.82
CA LEU A 204 -11.85 17.95 2.92
C LEU A 204 -12.87 19.04 3.29
N ILE A 205 -12.99 19.41 4.57
CA ILE A 205 -13.77 20.58 5.00
C ILE A 205 -13.13 21.86 4.43
N MET A 206 -11.81 22.03 4.56
CA MET A 206 -11.10 23.21 4.02
C MET A 206 -11.23 23.34 2.50
N LYS A 207 -11.17 22.21 1.81
CA LYS A 207 -11.37 22.15 0.35
C LYS A 207 -12.85 22.28 -0.06
N ASN A 208 -13.74 22.58 0.88
CA ASN A 208 -15.17 22.75 0.69
C ASN A 208 -15.84 21.49 0.09
N GLN A 209 -15.31 20.30 0.39
CA GLN A 209 -15.86 19.01 -0.07
C GLN A 209 -16.87 18.40 0.90
N ILE A 210 -16.79 18.79 2.17
CA ILE A 210 -17.74 18.41 3.22
C ILE A 210 -18.32 19.70 3.79
N LYS A 211 -19.65 19.81 3.80
CA LYS A 211 -20.34 20.94 4.44
C LYS A 211 -20.33 20.75 5.96
N ASN A 212 -19.25 21.20 6.60
CA ASN A 212 -19.13 21.21 8.05
C ASN A 212 -18.21 22.36 8.49
N ASN A 213 -18.23 22.71 9.77
CA ASN A 213 -17.29 23.68 10.32
C ASN A 213 -15.98 22.96 10.72
N LEU A 214 -14.84 23.62 10.48
CA LEU A 214 -13.58 23.18 11.07
C LEU A 214 -13.68 23.23 12.60
N PRO A 215 -13.24 22.18 13.32
CA PRO A 215 -13.15 22.24 14.78
C PRO A 215 -12.20 23.36 15.22
N ASP A 216 -12.42 23.93 16.40
CA ASP A 216 -11.67 25.09 16.90
C ASP A 216 -10.15 24.88 16.88
N ASP A 217 -9.69 23.68 17.21
CA ASP A 217 -8.27 23.29 17.21
C ASP A 217 -7.58 23.40 15.83
N PHE A 218 -8.35 23.47 14.74
CA PHE A 218 -7.86 23.53 13.37
C PHE A 218 -8.10 24.89 12.70
N LYS A 219 -8.82 25.84 13.33
CA LYS A 219 -9.21 27.10 12.67
C LYS A 219 -8.02 27.98 12.29
N ASP A 220 -6.97 27.96 13.10
CA ASP A 220 -5.77 28.79 12.91
C ASP A 220 -4.62 28.05 12.23
N LEU A 221 -4.85 26.80 11.80
CA LEU A 221 -3.82 25.98 11.18
C LEU A 221 -3.86 26.12 9.66
N SER A 222 -2.67 26.22 9.06
CA SER A 222 -2.53 26.08 7.60
C SER A 222 -2.95 24.68 7.14
N VAL A 223 -3.27 24.53 5.86
CA VAL A 223 -3.59 23.23 5.25
C VAL A 223 -2.49 22.21 5.58
N GLU A 224 -1.22 22.63 5.44
CA GLU A 224 -0.04 21.83 5.76
C GLU A 224 0.02 21.40 7.24
N GLU A 225 -0.29 22.29 8.18
CA GLU A 225 -0.30 21.95 9.63
C GLU A 225 -1.44 21.02 10.00
N ILE A 226 -2.62 21.23 9.40
CA ILE A 226 -3.77 20.34 9.56
C ILE A 226 -3.40 18.95 9.07
N MET A 227 -2.79 18.84 7.90
CA MET A 227 -2.36 17.56 7.30
C MET A 227 -1.40 16.77 8.19
N CYS A 228 -0.69 17.44 9.11
CA CYS A 228 0.23 16.82 10.05
C CYS A 228 -0.40 16.52 11.41
N GLY A 229 -1.50 17.20 11.75
CA GLY A 229 -2.05 17.22 13.11
C GLY A 229 -1.10 17.88 14.13
N PHE A 230 -0.06 18.59 13.67
CA PHE A 230 0.96 19.20 14.51
C PHE A 230 1.33 20.59 13.95
N LYS A 231 1.48 21.58 14.83
CA LYS A 231 2.06 22.89 14.48
C LYS A 231 3.51 22.70 14.04
N GLN A 232 4.03 23.53 13.14
CA GLN A 232 5.43 23.42 12.70
C GLN A 232 6.44 23.58 13.86
N SER A 233 6.06 24.33 14.90
CA SER A 233 6.85 24.54 16.11
C SER A 233 6.83 23.35 17.08
N ASP A 234 6.08 22.29 16.77
CA ASP A 234 5.97 21.09 17.57
C ASP A 234 7.02 20.06 17.16
N TYR A 235 7.72 19.45 18.12
CA TYR A 235 8.70 18.41 17.81
C TYR A 235 8.09 17.20 17.09
N ARG A 236 6.80 16.94 17.30
CA ARG A 236 6.06 15.87 16.63
C ARG A 236 6.00 16.11 15.13
N TYR A 237 5.90 17.36 14.68
CA TYR A 237 6.02 17.73 13.27
C TYR A 237 7.40 17.37 12.72
N ALA A 238 8.47 17.68 13.46
CA ALA A 238 9.84 17.39 13.06
C ALA A 238 10.11 15.88 12.94
N ILE A 239 9.64 15.08 13.91
CA ILE A 239 9.69 13.61 13.84
C ILE A 239 8.86 13.11 12.66
N PHE A 240 7.64 13.62 12.50
CA PHE A 240 6.72 13.15 11.47
C PHE A 240 7.31 13.31 10.06
N TYR A 241 8.00 14.42 9.78
CA TYR A 241 8.67 14.67 8.49
C TYR A 241 10.15 14.31 8.43
N ASP A 242 10.67 13.66 9.48
CA ASP A 242 12.09 13.31 9.61
C ASP A 242 13.04 14.52 9.40
N LYS A 243 12.64 15.69 9.91
CA LYS A 243 13.38 16.98 9.90
C LYS A 243 14.25 17.14 11.15
N VAL A 244 15.44 16.53 11.13
CA VAL A 244 16.38 16.51 12.27
C VAL A 244 16.72 17.90 12.82
N ASP A 245 16.88 18.91 11.96
CA ASP A 245 17.28 20.25 12.41
C ASP A 245 16.19 20.93 13.22
N LEU A 246 14.93 20.82 12.79
CA LEU A 246 13.76 21.31 13.52
C LEU A 246 13.60 20.58 14.86
N PHE A 247 13.88 19.27 14.87
CA PHE A 247 13.83 18.48 16.10
C PHE A 247 14.90 18.93 17.10
N LYS A 248 16.14 19.12 16.65
CA LYS A 248 17.23 19.64 17.49
C LYS A 248 16.95 21.04 18.02
N GLN A 249 16.30 21.90 17.23
CA GLN A 249 15.86 23.20 17.70
C GLN A 249 14.81 23.05 18.81
N ALA A 250 13.79 22.23 18.58
CA ALA A 250 12.77 21.96 19.59
C ALA A 250 13.37 21.36 20.88
N MET A 251 14.42 20.52 20.77
CA MET A 251 15.11 19.95 21.94
C MET A 251 15.82 21.01 22.79
N LYS A 252 16.32 22.09 22.18
CA LYS A 252 16.98 23.19 22.90
C LYS A 252 16.00 24.09 23.65
N GLU A 253 14.74 24.13 23.21
CA GLU A 253 13.69 24.97 23.81
C GLU A 253 13.01 24.30 25.03
N ASP A 254 13.56 23.17 25.52
CA ASP A 254 13.09 22.38 26.68
C ASP A 254 11.60 21.97 26.61
N LYS A 255 11.06 21.86 25.39
CA LYS A 255 9.67 21.43 25.14
C LYS A 255 9.48 19.91 25.28
N PHE A 256 10.42 19.20 25.92
CA PHE A 256 10.46 17.74 25.97
C PHE A 256 10.37 17.24 27.41
N SER A 257 9.37 16.41 27.69
CA SER A 257 9.27 15.73 28.98
C SER A 257 9.74 14.26 28.93
N ASP A 258 9.89 13.65 27.75
CA ASP A 258 10.18 12.21 27.64
C ASP A 258 10.84 11.79 26.30
N PRO A 259 12.16 11.50 26.29
CA PRO A 259 12.88 10.94 25.14
C PRO A 259 12.35 9.58 24.66
N GLU A 260 11.82 8.75 25.55
CA GLU A 260 11.29 7.42 25.22
C GLU A 260 10.03 7.55 24.35
N ASN A 261 9.16 8.51 24.69
CA ASN A 261 7.99 8.82 23.88
C ASN A 261 8.38 9.31 22.47
N CYS A 262 9.46 10.10 22.36
CA CYS A 262 9.97 10.57 21.08
C CYS A 262 10.50 9.44 20.20
N TYR A 263 11.20 8.48 20.81
CA TYR A 263 11.65 7.27 20.12
C TYR A 263 10.47 6.42 19.64
N LYS A 264 9.47 6.17 20.51
CA LYS A 264 8.23 5.47 20.15
C LYS A 264 7.52 6.15 18.98
N LEU A 265 7.46 7.49 18.99
CA LEU A 265 6.86 8.27 17.92
C LEU A 265 7.66 8.19 16.61
N ALA A 266 8.99 8.24 16.70
CA ALA A 266 9.88 8.09 15.56
C ALA A 266 9.76 6.70 14.92
N CYS A 267 9.67 5.64 15.73
CA CYS A 267 9.38 4.28 15.27
C CYS A 267 7.99 4.19 14.62
N LYS A 268 6.95 4.70 15.28
CA LYS A 268 5.57 4.71 14.76
C LYS A 268 5.49 5.32 13.36
N TYR A 269 6.21 6.42 13.14
CA TYR A 269 6.20 7.10 11.86
C TYR A 269 7.30 6.62 10.90
N SER A 270 8.24 5.76 11.30
CA SER A 270 9.42 5.42 10.49
C SER A 270 10.26 6.67 10.15
N ALA A 271 10.58 7.49 11.15
CA ALA A 271 11.47 8.65 11.05
C ALA A 271 12.93 8.20 11.25
N VAL A 272 13.53 7.66 10.18
CA VAL A 272 14.82 6.93 10.26
C VAL A 272 15.94 7.79 10.83
N LYS A 273 16.04 9.07 10.44
CA LYS A 273 17.11 9.93 10.95
C LYS A 273 16.93 10.23 12.44
N HIS A 274 15.69 10.34 12.91
CA HIS A 274 15.39 10.51 14.34
C HIS A 274 15.68 9.25 15.15
N ILE A 275 15.33 8.07 14.63
CA ILE A 275 15.67 6.79 15.26
C ILE A 275 17.19 6.68 15.44
N GLN A 276 17.96 7.01 14.39
CA GLN A 276 19.43 7.02 14.46
C GLN A 276 19.97 8.04 15.47
N LEU A 277 19.42 9.25 15.51
CA LEU A 277 19.82 10.29 16.45
C LEU A 277 19.55 9.85 17.90
N LEU A 278 18.33 9.44 18.20
CA LEU A 278 17.89 9.07 19.55
C LEU A 278 18.60 7.80 20.05
N THR A 279 18.89 6.83 19.17
CA THR A 279 19.65 5.63 19.55
C THR A 279 21.08 5.98 19.95
N LYS A 280 21.73 6.93 19.25
CA LYS A 280 23.09 7.37 19.60
C LYS A 280 23.12 8.12 20.93
N GLU A 281 22.12 8.93 21.23
CA GLU A 281 22.06 9.70 22.48
C GLU A 281 21.70 8.83 23.69
N HIS A 282 20.90 7.77 23.50
CA HIS A 282 20.54 6.83 24.57
C HIS A 282 21.63 5.79 24.89
N GLN A 283 22.61 5.56 24.00
CA GLN A 283 23.76 4.68 24.31
C GLN A 283 24.74 5.27 25.33
N PHE A 284 24.52 6.50 25.80
CA PHE A 284 25.39 7.22 26.75
C PHE A 284 24.72 7.57 28.09
N ARG A 285 23.57 6.96 28.42
CA ARG A 285 22.95 7.02 29.76
C ARG A 285 22.72 5.61 30.29
#